data_AF-A0A0Q9P004-F1
#
_entry.id   AF-A0A0Q9P004-F1
#
_cell.length_a   1.000
_cell.length_b   1.000
_cell.length_c   1.000
_cell.angle_alpha   90.00
_cell.angle_beta   90.00
_cell.angle_gamma   90.00
#
_symmetry.space_group_name_H-M   'P 1'
#
loop_
_entity.id
_entity.type
_entity.pdbx_description
1 polymer ?
#
loop_
_entity_poly.entity_id
_entity_poly.type
_entity_poly.pdbx_seq_one_letter_code
_entity_poly.pdbx_strand_id
1 'polypeptide(L)' 'MKSTGIVRKVDELGRIVLPIELRRTLHIEIGDAIEVYVDPERITLKKYMPACVFCGNFEDMTYFKGKLVCGNCIDEIA' A
#
# COMPACT_ATOMS: atom_id res chain seq x y z
N MET A 1 -7.47 16.78 -0.64
CA MET A 1 -7.70 15.98 -1.86
C MET A 1 -6.97 16.67 -3.01
N LYS A 2 -5.94 16.05 -3.60
CA LYS A 2 -5.33 16.57 -4.83
C LYS A 2 -5.97 15.85 -6.02
N SER A 3 -6.87 16.52 -6.70
CA SER A 3 -7.51 15.98 -7.91
C SER A 3 -6.53 16.11 -9.06
N THR A 4 -5.96 14.99 -9.53
CA THR A 4 -5.07 15.01 -10.70
C THR A 4 -5.84 15.20 -12.00
N GLY A 5 -7.17 14.97 -12.01
CA GLY A 5 -8.02 15.15 -13.20
C GLY A 5 -7.73 14.16 -14.33
N ILE A 6 -6.91 13.14 -14.08
CA ILE A 6 -6.47 12.18 -15.09
C ILE A 6 -7.55 11.12 -15.29
N VAL A 7 -8.08 11.03 -16.51
CA VAL A 7 -9.04 10.01 -16.90
C VAL A 7 -8.31 8.93 -17.71
N ARG A 8 -8.52 7.66 -17.34
CA ARG A 8 -7.97 6.51 -18.08
C ARG A 8 -9.08 5.52 -18.41
N LYS A 9 -9.06 5.03 -19.64
CA LYS A 9 -9.94 3.93 -20.06
C LYS A 9 -9.46 2.64 -19.44
N VAL A 10 -10.42 1.79 -19.13
CA VAL A 10 -10.22 0.40 -18.73
C VAL A 10 -9.86 -0.41 -19.97
N ASP A 11 -8.94 -1.36 -19.84
CA ASP A 11 -8.61 -2.27 -20.94
C ASP A 11 -9.65 -3.40 -21.09
N GLU A 12 -9.46 -4.27 -22.08
CA GLU A 12 -10.39 -5.37 -22.38
C GLU A 12 -10.54 -6.40 -21.24
N LEU A 13 -9.62 -6.39 -20.27
CA LEU A 13 -9.61 -7.30 -19.12
C LEU A 13 -10.05 -6.63 -17.82
N GLY A 14 -10.48 -5.37 -17.86
CA GLY A 14 -10.91 -4.67 -16.64
C GLY A 14 -9.77 -3.98 -15.88
N ARG A 15 -8.55 -3.92 -16.42
CA ARG A 15 -7.39 -3.32 -15.73
C ARG A 15 -7.30 -1.83 -16.02
N ILE A 16 -6.77 -1.08 -15.05
CA ILE A 16 -6.44 0.34 -15.19
C ILE A 16 -4.93 0.54 -15.08
N VAL A 17 -4.40 1.43 -15.91
CA VAL A 17 -2.98 1.78 -15.89
C VAL A 17 -2.77 2.99 -14.97
N LEU A 18 -1.91 2.83 -13.96
CA LEU A 18 -1.43 3.94 -13.13
C LEU A 18 -0.37 4.77 -13.89
N PRO A 19 -0.59 6.08 -14.09
CA PRO A 19 0.39 7.00 -14.65
C PRO A 19 1.75 6.91 -13.95
N ILE A 20 2.84 7.11 -14.70
CA ILE A 20 4.20 7.00 -14.17
C ILE A 20 4.48 8.01 -13.05
N GLU A 21 3.85 9.18 -13.10
CA GLU A 21 3.98 10.23 -12.09
C GLU A 21 3.43 9.78 -10.73
N LEU A 22 2.24 9.16 -10.72
CA LEU A 22 1.65 8.63 -9.50
C LEU A 22 2.47 7.47 -8.93
N ARG A 23 2.98 6.58 -9.80
CA ARG A 23 3.87 5.50 -9.37
C ARG A 23 5.13 6.03 -8.69
N ARG A 24 5.78 7.04 -9.27
CA ARG A 24 6.98 7.67 -8.66
C ARG A 24 6.66 8.38 -7.35
N THR A 25 5.53 9.09 -7.29
CA THR A 25 5.12 9.85 -6.10
C THR A 25 4.75 8.93 -4.93
N LEU A 26 4.15 7.78 -5.23
CA LEU A 26 3.73 6.78 -4.24
C LEU A 26 4.77 5.66 -4.05
N HIS A 27 5.93 5.75 -4.73
CA HIS A 27 6.99 4.74 -4.73
C HIS A 27 6.46 3.33 -5.04
N ILE A 28 5.57 3.19 -6.03
CA ILE A 28 4.99 1.91 -6.45
C ILE A 28 5.86 1.32 -7.57
N GLU A 29 6.51 0.20 -7.25
CA GLU A 29 7.36 -0.54 -8.18
C GLU A 29 6.65 -1.75 -8.80
N ILE A 30 7.26 -2.34 -9.82
CA ILE A 30 6.71 -3.55 -10.47
C ILE A 30 6.74 -4.71 -9.44
N GLY A 31 5.58 -5.30 -9.19
CA GLY A 31 5.43 -6.39 -8.22
C GLY A 31 4.95 -5.94 -6.83
N ASP A 32 4.85 -4.63 -6.58
CA ASP A 32 4.28 -4.12 -5.33
C ASP A 32 2.80 -4.50 -5.21
N ALA A 33 2.42 -4.95 -4.02
CA ALA A 33 1.02 -5.20 -3.68
C ALA A 33 0.27 -3.88 -3.43
N ILE A 34 -0.94 -3.80 -3.95
CA ILE A 34 -1.86 -2.67 -3.75
C ILE A 34 -3.14 -3.20 -3.12
N GLU A 35 -3.54 -2.56 -2.05
CA GLU A 35 -4.81 -2.82 -1.38
C GLU A 35 -5.93 -2.00 -2.03
N VAL A 36 -7.05 -2.66 -2.32
CA VAL A 36 -8.19 -2.08 -3.03
C VAL A 36 -9.38 -2.02 -2.08
N TYR A 37 -9.84 -0.81 -1.79
CA TYR A 37 -11.05 -0.58 -1.02
C TYR A 37 -12.16 -0.09 -1.94
N VAL A 38 -13.38 -0.58 -1.72
CA VAL A 38 -14.56 -0.23 -2.53
C VAL A 38 -15.58 0.46 -1.62
N ASP A 39 -15.87 1.73 -1.94
CA ASP A 39 -17.01 2.47 -1.41
C ASP A 39 -18.12 2.48 -2.47
N PRO A 40 -19.39 2.77 -2.12
CA PRO A 40 -20.49 2.80 -3.08
C PRO A 40 -20.28 3.73 -4.30
N GLU A 41 -19.47 4.78 -4.16
CA GLU A 41 -19.25 5.80 -5.20
C GLU A 41 -17.82 5.84 -5.76
N ARG A 42 -16.87 5.12 -5.15
CA ARG A 42 -15.44 5.24 -5.50
C ARG A 42 -14.62 4.02 -5.11
N ILE A 43 -13.51 3.85 -5.80
CA ILE A 43 -12.46 2.89 -5.46
C ILE A 43 -11.27 3.66 -4.88
N THR A 44 -10.77 3.22 -3.73
CA THR A 44 -9.57 3.77 -3.11
C THR A 44 -8.44 2.75 -3.17
N LEU A 45 -7.30 3.16 -3.73
CA LEU A 45 -6.10 2.34 -3.84
C LEU A 45 -5.08 2.78 -2.79
N LYS A 46 -4.55 1.84 -2.02
CA LYS A 46 -3.50 2.08 -1.02
C LYS A 46 -2.31 1.15 -1.26
N LYS A 47 -1.09 1.66 -1.16
CA LYS A 47 0.10 0.80 -1.20
C LYS A 47 0.03 -0.17 -0.02
N TYR A 48 0.09 -1.47 -0.29
CA TYR A 48 0.11 -2.46 0.77
C TYR A 48 1.46 -2.37 1.47
N MET A 49 1.42 -2.02 2.76
CA MET A 49 2.59 -2.04 3.62
C MET A 49 2.39 -3.16 4.63
N PRO A 50 3.29 -4.15 4.68
CA PRO A 50 3.15 -5.21 5.65
C PRO A 50 3.38 -4.62 7.05
N ALA A 51 2.39 -4.77 7.91
CA ALA A 51 2.38 -4.21 9.25
C ALA A 51 2.94 -5.19 10.29
N CYS A 52 3.28 -4.65 11.47
CA CYS A 52 3.67 -5.41 12.64
C CYS A 52 2.59 -6.42 13.01
N VAL A 53 2.98 -7.68 13.19
CA VAL A 53 2.06 -8.77 13.55
C VAL A 53 1.36 -8.57 14.89
N PHE A 54 1.89 -7.72 15.77
CA PHE A 54 1.33 -7.50 17.10
C PHE A 54 0.42 -6.27 17.17
N CYS A 55 0.88 -5.12 16.68
CA CYS A 55 0.17 -3.84 16.86
C CYS A 55 -0.38 -3.24 15.56
N GLY A 56 -0.06 -3.81 14.39
CA GLY A 56 -0.47 -3.24 13.10
C GLY A 56 0.23 -1.94 12.71
N ASN A 57 1.26 -1.51 13.45
CA ASN A 57 2.11 -0.39 13.06
C ASN A 57 2.97 -0.75 11.84
N PHE A 58 3.30 0.23 11.01
CA PHE A 58 4.13 0.07 9.80
C PHE A 58 5.43 0.90 9.89
N GLU A 59 5.68 1.56 11.02
CA GLU A 59 6.93 2.27 11.33
C GLU A 59 7.94 1.33 11.99
N ASP A 60 9.24 1.57 11.73
CA ASP A 60 10.39 0.84 12.31
C ASP A 60 10.27 -0.69 12.26
N MET A 61 9.93 -1.19 11.07
CA MET A 61 9.66 -2.59 10.82
C MET A 61 10.94 -3.44 10.69
N THR A 62 11.02 -4.51 11.47
CA THR A 62 12.12 -5.49 11.44
C THR A 62 11.56 -6.91 11.30
N TYR A 63 12.30 -7.78 10.61
CA TYR A 63 11.97 -9.20 10.55
C TYR A 63 12.50 -9.94 11.78
N PHE A 64 11.59 -10.52 12.56
CA PHE A 64 11.91 -11.41 13.68
C PHE A 64 11.26 -12.78 13.49
N LYS A 65 12.06 -13.84 13.42
CA LYS A 65 11.62 -15.23 13.17
C LYS A 65 10.67 -15.37 11.96
N GLY A 66 10.94 -14.63 10.88
CA GLY A 66 10.11 -14.66 9.66
C GLY A 66 8.79 -13.90 9.75
N LYS A 67 8.55 -13.17 10.86
CA LYS A 67 7.42 -12.25 11.01
C LYS A 67 7.91 -10.81 11.04
N LEU A 68 7.09 -9.90 10.53
CA LEU A 68 7.34 -8.47 10.57
C LEU A 68 6.86 -7.90 11.91
N VAL A 69 7.76 -7.24 12.63
CA VAL A 69 7.54 -6.68 13.98
C VAL A 69 8.14 -5.27 14.03
N CYS A 70 7.41 -4.29 14.55
CA CYS A 70 7.93 -2.93 14.73
C CYS A 70 8.84 -2.83 15.96
N GLY A 71 9.75 -1.85 15.97
CA GLY A 71 10.66 -1.56 17.10
C GLY A 71 9.95 -1.51 18.45
N ASN A 72 8.85 -0.76 18.55
CA ASN A 72 8.07 -0.65 19.80
C ASN A 72 7.62 -2.01 20.34
N CYS A 73 7.17 -2.93 19.48
CA CYS A 73 6.76 -4.27 19.91
C CYS A 73 7.95 -5.17 20.25
N ILE A 74 9.13 -4.92 19.68
CA ILE A 74 10.35 -5.62 20.09
C ILE A 74 10.73 -5.15 21.50
N ASP A 75 10.68 -3.84 21.76
CA ASP A 75 11.02 -3.25 23.06
C ASP A 75 10.06 -3.69 24.18
N GLU A 76 8.77 -3.93 23.86
CA GLU A 76 7.82 -4.49 24.83
C GLU A 76 8.04 -5.97 25.16
N ILE A 77 8.76 -6.71 24.31
CA ILE A 77 9.05 -8.14 24.51
C ILE A 77 10.41 -8.37 25.20
N ALA A 78 11.29 -7.36 25.18
CA ALA A 78 12.62 -7.40 25.80
C ALA A 78 12.54 -7.27 27.34
#